data_AF-A0A1J4URR7-F1
#
_entry.id   AF-A0A1J4URR7-F1
#
_cell.length_a   1.000
_cell.length_b   1.000
_cell.length_c   1.000
_cell.angle_alpha   90.00
_cell.angle_beta   90.00
_cell.angle_gamma   90.00
#
_symmetry.space_group_name_H-M   'P 1'
#
loop_
_entity.id
_entity.type
_entity.pdbx_description
1 polymer ?
#
loop_
_entity_poly.entity_id
_entity_poly.type
_entity_poly.pdbx_seq_one_letter_code
_entity_poly.pdbx_strand_id
1 'polypeptide(L)'
;MRSRMKFSSILLGLAFVVASAAATNCWEIYQMPIGQVGYQAWLCTSSQVVGYFWSPSWSGPFSQVLHGQIQSTTPPGYGSGTYRVYLESFTYSGYPLNYPAVLKCYKRMGNPNSYWWLYQTQVTLESGQGTGGGGAWMNAGCPPVTNAAQQGGSTPQVQIGVNWNGFGGKSRK
;
A
#
# COMPACT_ATOMS: atom_id res chain seq x y z
N MET A 1 -27.89 -37.03 58.96
CA MET A 1 -27.98 -35.67 58.37
C MET A 1 -26.75 -34.88 58.76
N ARG A 2 -25.81 -34.64 57.83
CA ARG A 2 -24.69 -33.71 58.04
C ARG A 2 -24.33 -33.04 56.72
N SER A 3 -23.97 -31.76 56.87
CA SER A 3 -24.10 -30.68 55.91
C SER A 3 -23.20 -30.77 54.68
N ARG A 4 -23.69 -30.19 53.58
CA ARG A 4 -23.01 -29.99 52.31
C ARG A 4 -21.78 -29.08 52.50
N MET A 5 -20.59 -29.52 52.07
CA MET A 5 -19.48 -28.62 51.77
C MET A 5 -19.60 -28.18 50.31
N LYS A 6 -19.93 -26.89 50.11
CA LYS A 6 -19.87 -26.22 48.81
C LYS A 6 -18.41 -25.83 48.57
N PHE A 7 -17.75 -26.42 47.59
CA PHE A 7 -16.48 -25.92 47.09
C PHE A 7 -16.75 -24.64 46.30
N SER A 8 -16.42 -23.51 46.92
CA SER A 8 -16.27 -22.23 46.23
C SER A 8 -15.02 -22.27 45.37
N SER A 9 -15.18 -22.42 44.06
CA SER A 9 -14.11 -22.20 43.09
C SER A 9 -14.28 -20.81 42.49
N ILE A 10 -13.46 -19.88 42.99
CA ILE A 10 -13.25 -18.55 42.41
C ILE A 10 -12.56 -18.75 41.05
N LEU A 11 -13.31 -18.62 39.96
CA LEU A 11 -12.79 -18.51 38.60
C LEU A 11 -12.23 -17.09 38.42
N LEU A 12 -10.98 -16.89 38.83
CA LEU A 12 -10.13 -15.82 38.32
C LEU A 12 -9.32 -16.42 37.16
N GLY A 13 -9.38 -15.83 35.96
CA GLY A 13 -8.53 -16.34 34.88
C GLY A 13 -8.72 -15.73 33.51
N LEU A 14 -8.16 -14.53 33.35
CA LEU A 14 -7.72 -13.90 32.09
C LEU A 14 -8.68 -13.96 30.90
N ALA A 15 -9.42 -12.87 30.70
CA ALA A 15 -9.73 -12.42 29.35
C ALA A 15 -8.40 -12.06 28.67
N PHE A 16 -7.87 -12.97 27.85
CA PHE A 16 -6.93 -12.63 26.81
C PHE A 16 -7.67 -11.73 25.82
N VAL A 17 -7.63 -10.42 26.07
CA VAL A 17 -7.83 -9.44 25.01
C VAL A 17 -6.60 -9.61 24.11
N VAL A 18 -6.67 -10.57 23.20
CA VAL A 18 -5.80 -10.57 22.04
C VAL A 18 -6.21 -9.31 21.30
N ALA A 19 -5.52 -8.19 21.58
CA ALA A 19 -5.48 -7.08 20.66
C ALA A 19 -4.92 -7.70 19.37
N SER A 20 -5.83 -8.04 18.47
CA SER A 20 -5.53 -8.46 17.12
C SER A 20 -4.86 -7.27 16.45
N ALA A 21 -3.55 -7.15 16.63
CA ALA A 21 -2.70 -6.45 15.70
C ALA A 21 -2.87 -7.19 14.38
N ALA A 22 -3.83 -6.75 13.57
CA ALA A 22 -3.95 -7.21 12.19
C ALA A 22 -2.58 -7.00 11.57
N ALA A 23 -1.89 -8.10 11.23
CA ALA A 23 -0.59 -8.00 10.59
C ALA A 23 -0.79 -7.20 9.30
N THR A 24 -0.21 -5.99 9.25
CA THR A 24 -0.34 -5.13 8.08
C THR A 24 0.45 -5.77 6.94
N ASN A 25 -0.26 -6.32 5.97
CA ASN A 25 0.32 -7.01 4.83
C ASN A 25 0.82 -5.98 3.80
N CYS A 26 2.03 -5.45 3.99
CA CYS A 26 2.59 -4.44 3.09
C CYS A 26 2.92 -4.94 1.68
N TRP A 27 2.75 -6.22 1.38
CA TRP A 27 2.86 -6.78 0.04
C TRP A 27 1.52 -6.88 -0.71
N GLU A 28 0.42 -6.40 -0.13
CA GLU A 28 -0.90 -6.54 -0.73
C GLU A 28 -1.00 -5.74 -2.03
N ILE A 29 -1.58 -6.37 -3.04
CA ILE A 29 -1.90 -5.73 -4.32
C ILE A 29 -3.37 -5.35 -4.32
N TYR A 30 -3.66 -4.11 -3.96
CA TYR A 30 -5.01 -3.60 -4.00
C TYR A 30 -5.48 -3.46 -5.45
N GLN A 31 -6.45 -4.29 -5.83
CA GLN A 31 -7.05 -4.25 -7.16
C GLN A 31 -8.15 -3.19 -7.16
N MET A 32 -7.93 -2.11 -7.90
CA MET A 32 -8.99 -1.16 -8.21
C MET A 32 -10.08 -1.89 -9.01
N PRO A 33 -11.36 -1.85 -8.58
CA PRO A 33 -12.43 -2.53 -9.30
C PRO A 33 -12.56 -2.05 -10.74
N ILE A 34 -12.90 -2.98 -11.64
CA ILE A 34 -13.00 -2.70 -13.08
C ILE A 34 -14.08 -1.64 -13.34
N GLY A 35 -13.77 -0.66 -14.20
CA GLY A 35 -14.70 0.40 -14.59
C GLY A 35 -14.79 1.56 -13.60
N GLN A 36 -14.16 1.47 -12.44
CA GLN A 36 -14.08 2.59 -11.50
C GLN A 36 -13.17 3.68 -12.05
N VAL A 37 -13.47 4.94 -11.72
CA VAL A 37 -12.65 6.08 -12.11
C VAL A 37 -11.72 6.52 -10.97
N GLY A 38 -12.09 6.24 -9.72
CA GLY A 38 -11.27 6.53 -8.53
C GLY A 38 -11.23 5.37 -7.55
N TYR A 39 -10.11 5.24 -6.82
CA TYR A 39 -9.89 4.23 -5.79
C TYR A 39 -8.82 4.69 -4.81
N GLN A 40 -8.91 4.28 -3.54
CA GLN A 40 -7.93 4.61 -2.51
C GLN A 40 -7.59 3.35 -1.71
N ALA A 41 -6.34 3.22 -1.30
CA ALA A 41 -5.89 2.14 -0.42
C ALA A 41 -4.81 2.62 0.55
N TRP A 42 -4.75 1.98 1.70
CA TRP A 42 -3.70 2.18 2.69
C TRP A 42 -2.50 1.31 2.34
N LEU A 43 -1.41 1.95 1.93
CA LEU A 43 -0.16 1.30 1.56
C LEU A 43 0.86 1.44 2.68
N CYS A 44 1.74 0.47 2.83
CA CYS A 44 2.90 0.56 3.71
C CYS A 44 4.15 0.02 3.04
N THR A 45 5.28 0.27 3.70
CA THR A 45 6.54 -0.42 3.42
C THR A 45 6.94 -1.18 4.68
N SER A 46 7.46 -2.38 4.53
CA SER A 46 7.88 -3.20 5.67
C SER A 46 9.13 -3.99 5.29
N SER A 47 10.17 -3.88 6.11
CA SER A 47 11.33 -4.77 5.98
C SER A 47 10.99 -6.11 6.64
N GLN A 48 10.95 -7.17 5.86
CA GLN A 48 10.66 -8.51 6.34
C GLN A 48 11.77 -9.47 5.95
N VAL A 49 12.05 -10.43 6.83
CA VAL A 49 12.90 -11.58 6.49
C VAL A 49 12.13 -12.43 5.48
N VAL A 50 12.63 -12.49 4.26
CA VAL A 50 11.96 -13.24 3.16
C VAL A 50 12.59 -14.60 2.91
N GLY A 51 13.69 -14.91 3.60
CA GLY A 51 14.31 -16.22 3.53
C GLY A 51 15.56 -16.31 4.39
N TYR A 52 16.14 -17.50 4.37
CA TYR A 52 17.44 -17.79 4.96
C TYR A 52 18.33 -18.36 3.87
N PHE A 53 19.56 -17.88 3.80
CA PHE A 53 20.57 -18.51 2.98
C PHE A 53 21.43 -19.40 3.87
N TRP A 54 21.93 -20.48 3.28
CA TRP A 54 22.85 -21.38 3.94
C TRP A 54 24.11 -21.53 3.09
N SER A 55 25.25 -21.48 3.76
CA SER A 55 26.54 -21.90 3.23
C SER A 55 27.32 -22.66 4.32
N PRO A 56 28.33 -23.48 3.96
CA PRO A 56 29.09 -24.26 4.94
C PRO A 56 29.83 -23.43 6.00
N SER A 57 30.14 -22.17 5.72
CA SER A 57 30.88 -21.26 6.60
C SER A 57 29.98 -20.22 7.29
N TRP A 58 28.78 -19.97 6.79
CA TRP A 58 27.83 -19.02 7.37
C TRP A 58 26.40 -19.27 6.85
N SER A 59 25.42 -19.19 7.74
CA SER A 59 24.00 -19.04 7.42
C SER A 59 23.39 -17.81 8.08
N GLY A 60 22.44 -17.16 7.42
CA GLY A 60 21.74 -16.02 7.99
C GLY A 60 20.41 -15.71 7.29
N PRO A 61 19.55 -14.91 7.94
CA PRO A 61 18.38 -14.36 7.28
C PRO A 61 18.83 -13.36 6.20
N PHE A 62 18.05 -13.26 5.14
CA PHE A 62 18.07 -12.09 4.28
C PHE A 62 16.69 -11.44 4.27
N SER A 63 16.68 -10.12 4.39
CA SER A 63 15.48 -9.33 4.41
C SER A 63 15.29 -8.60 3.08
N GLN A 64 14.04 -8.39 2.72
CA GLN A 64 13.66 -7.51 1.62
C GLN A 64 12.62 -6.50 2.12
N VAL A 65 12.59 -5.33 1.48
CA VAL A 65 11.53 -4.36 1.71
C VAL A 65 10.34 -4.77 0.85
N LEU A 66 9.21 -5.02 1.51
CA LEU A 66 7.92 -5.24 0.87
C LEU A 66 7.20 -3.91 0.71
N HIS A 67 6.57 -3.72 -0.44
CA HIS A 67 5.99 -2.45 -0.87
C HIS A 67 4.52 -2.63 -1.22
N GLY A 68 3.66 -1.79 -0.63
CA GLY A 68 2.24 -1.77 -0.95
C GLY A 68 2.04 -1.23 -2.36
N GLN A 69 1.01 -1.75 -3.05
CA GLN A 69 0.75 -1.34 -4.43
C GLN A 69 -0.74 -1.33 -4.77
N ILE A 70 -1.11 -0.41 -5.66
CA ILE A 70 -2.44 -0.35 -6.28
C ILE A 70 -2.30 -0.75 -7.74
N GLN A 71 -3.10 -1.72 -8.18
CA GLN A 71 -3.24 -2.05 -9.59
C GLN A 71 -4.51 -1.40 -10.14
N SER A 72 -4.39 -0.65 -11.23
CA SER A 72 -5.51 0.03 -11.88
C SER A 72 -5.50 -0.23 -13.37
N THR A 73 -6.64 -0.63 -13.92
CA THR A 73 -6.83 -0.70 -15.38
C THR A 73 -7.53 0.56 -15.83
N THR A 74 -7.03 1.15 -16.91
CA THR A 74 -7.60 2.39 -17.46
C THR A 74 -9.08 2.20 -17.78
N PRO A 75 -9.96 3.07 -17.26
CA PRO A 75 -11.39 3.00 -17.52
C PRO A 75 -11.70 3.39 -18.98
N PRO A 76 -12.86 2.96 -19.52
CA PRO A 76 -13.32 3.40 -20.83
C PRO A 76 -13.31 4.93 -20.95
N GLY A 77 -12.73 5.47 -22.04
CA GLY A 77 -12.64 6.91 -22.28
C GLY A 77 -11.45 7.64 -21.63
N TYR A 78 -10.52 6.91 -20.98
CA TYR A 78 -9.30 7.47 -20.38
C TYR A 78 -8.00 6.93 -20.99
N GLY A 79 -8.10 6.04 -21.98
CA GLY A 79 -6.97 5.40 -22.66
C GLY A 79 -7.01 3.89 -22.52
N SER A 80 -5.84 3.25 -22.54
CA SER A 80 -5.72 1.80 -22.40
C SER A 80 -4.50 1.41 -21.58
N GLY A 81 -4.60 0.25 -20.94
CA GLY A 81 -3.52 -0.38 -20.19
C GLY A 81 -3.89 -0.70 -18.75
N THR A 82 -3.03 -1.50 -18.14
CA THR A 82 -3.08 -1.77 -16.70
C THR A 82 -1.79 -1.26 -16.09
N TYR A 83 -1.91 -0.54 -15.00
CA TYR A 83 -0.83 0.13 -14.32
C TYR A 83 -0.74 -0.35 -12.88
N ARG A 84 0.47 -0.30 -12.33
CA ARG A 84 0.72 -0.47 -10.91
C ARG A 84 1.40 0.78 -10.36
N VAL A 85 0.81 1.30 -9.30
CA VAL A 85 1.37 2.36 -8.47
C VAL A 85 1.98 1.68 -7.26
N TYR A 86 3.30 1.74 -7.16
CA TYR A 86 4.10 1.13 -6.11
C TYR A 86 4.53 2.19 -5.10
N LEU A 87 4.34 1.93 -3.81
CA LEU A 87 4.92 2.75 -2.75
C LEU A 87 6.36 2.33 -2.49
N GLU A 88 7.32 3.08 -3.03
CA GLU A 88 8.75 2.81 -2.81
C GLU A 88 9.12 3.13 -1.36
N SER A 89 8.74 4.30 -0.88
CA SER A 89 9.03 4.74 0.48
C SER A 89 8.07 5.85 0.89
N PHE A 90 7.91 6.03 2.20
CA PHE A 90 7.35 7.26 2.75
C PHE A 90 7.97 7.52 4.11
N THR A 91 7.99 8.79 4.51
CA THR A 91 8.55 9.20 5.79
C THR A 91 7.43 9.52 6.77
N TYR A 92 7.29 8.71 7.82
CA TYR A 92 6.35 8.96 8.92
C TYR A 92 7.02 9.84 10.00
N SER A 93 7.54 11.01 9.62
CA SER A 93 8.13 11.95 10.59
C SER A 93 8.40 13.32 9.98
N GLY A 94 8.01 14.38 10.68
CA GLY A 94 8.37 15.76 10.36
C GLY A 94 7.46 16.78 11.04
N TYR A 95 8.02 17.92 11.44
CA TYR A 95 7.25 19.14 11.72
C TYR A 95 7.59 20.19 10.66
N PRO A 96 6.61 20.80 9.96
CA PRO A 96 5.18 20.47 10.00
C PRO A 96 4.90 19.02 9.54
N LEU A 97 3.73 18.48 9.91
CA LEU A 97 3.35 17.08 9.67
C LEU A 97 3.28 16.77 8.17
N ASN A 98 4.43 16.44 7.59
CA ASN A 98 4.60 16.12 6.18
C ASN A 98 5.07 14.67 6.06
N TYR A 99 4.41 13.92 5.20
CA TYR A 99 4.69 12.50 4.97
C TYR A 99 4.93 12.28 3.48
N PRO A 100 6.10 12.73 2.97
CA PRO A 100 6.41 12.57 1.57
C PRO A 100 6.40 11.10 1.19
N ALA A 101 5.66 10.76 0.14
CA ALA A 101 5.54 9.41 -0.40
C ALA A 101 6.20 9.37 -1.78
N VAL A 102 7.15 8.46 -1.96
CA VAL A 102 7.78 8.16 -3.24
C VAL A 102 7.00 7.03 -3.89
N LEU A 103 6.41 7.33 -5.04
CA LEU A 103 5.62 6.39 -5.82
C LEU A 103 6.34 6.08 -7.13
N LYS A 104 6.30 4.81 -7.54
CA LYS A 104 6.74 4.36 -8.86
C LYS A 104 5.55 3.89 -9.68
N CYS A 105 5.59 4.17 -10.96
CA CYS A 105 4.58 3.74 -11.91
C CYS A 105 5.15 2.67 -12.84
N TYR A 106 4.40 1.59 -13.00
CA TYR A 106 4.70 0.53 -13.95
C TYR A 106 3.49 0.28 -14.84
N LYS A 107 3.73 0.04 -16.13
CA LYS A 107 2.71 -0.34 -17.11
C LYS A 107 2.84 -1.83 -17.44
N ARG A 108 1.72 -2.53 -17.48
CA ARG A 108 1.67 -3.92 -17.94
C ARG A 108 1.90 -3.97 -19.45
N MET A 109 2.88 -4.76 -19.85
CA MET A 109 3.25 -5.02 -21.24
C MET A 109 3.08 -6.51 -21.55
N GLY A 110 2.97 -6.85 -22.83
CA GLY A 110 2.73 -8.23 -23.27
C GLY A 110 1.23 -8.57 -23.33
N ASN A 111 0.93 -9.87 -23.33
CA ASN A 111 -0.44 -10.37 -23.45
C ASN A 111 -0.98 -10.86 -22.09
N PRO A 112 -2.29 -11.07 -21.93
CA PRO A 112 -2.87 -11.48 -20.64
C PRO A 112 -2.26 -12.75 -20.03
N ASN A 113 -1.74 -13.67 -20.85
CA ASN A 113 -1.17 -14.95 -20.42
C ASN A 113 0.35 -14.90 -20.19
N SER A 114 1.02 -13.85 -20.67
CA SER A 114 2.46 -13.64 -20.59
C SER A 114 2.73 -12.15 -20.62
N TYR A 115 2.70 -11.55 -19.42
CA TYR A 115 2.91 -10.13 -19.23
C TYR A 115 4.09 -9.84 -18.31
N TRP A 116 4.62 -8.63 -18.44
CA TRP A 116 5.66 -8.09 -17.57
C TRP A 116 5.35 -6.61 -17.26
N TRP A 117 6.04 -6.05 -16.27
CA TRP A 117 5.82 -4.68 -15.80
C TRP A 117 6.96 -3.77 -16.25
N LEU A 118 6.66 -2.81 -17.14
CA LEU A 118 7.60 -1.81 -17.60
C LEU A 118 7.57 -0.59 -16.69
N TYR A 119 8.69 -0.30 -16.03
CA TYR A 119 8.87 0.95 -15.30
C TYR A 119 8.64 2.14 -16.24
N GLN A 120 7.80 3.08 -15.82
CA GLN A 120 7.51 4.30 -16.57
C GLN A 120 8.25 5.49 -15.97
N THR A 121 8.03 5.76 -14.68
CA THR A 121 8.53 6.95 -13.99
C THR A 121 8.26 6.86 -12.48
N GLN A 122 8.73 7.86 -11.73
CA GLN A 122 8.48 8.02 -10.31
C GLN A 122 8.05 9.44 -9.97
N VAL A 123 7.38 9.61 -8.84
CA VAL A 123 7.01 10.92 -8.28
C VAL A 123 7.18 10.90 -6.77
N THR A 124 7.54 12.04 -6.19
CA THR A 124 7.42 12.27 -4.74
C THR A 124 6.26 13.21 -4.52
N LEU A 125 5.32 12.82 -3.67
CA LEU A 125 4.15 13.63 -3.30
C LEU A 125 4.20 13.92 -1.80
N GLU A 126 4.14 15.20 -1.45
CA GLU A 126 3.93 15.62 -0.06
C GLU A 126 2.49 15.37 0.39
N SER A 127 2.23 15.58 1.68
CA SER A 127 0.89 15.48 2.26
C SER A 127 -0.13 16.32 1.48
N GLY A 128 -1.22 15.69 1.04
CA GLY A 128 -2.30 16.31 0.30
C GLY A 128 -2.00 16.59 -1.18
N GLN A 129 -0.79 16.33 -1.66
CA GLN A 129 -0.44 16.56 -3.06
C GLN A 129 -0.95 15.45 -3.98
N GLY A 130 -1.36 15.86 -5.18
CA GLY A 130 -1.66 14.97 -6.29
C GLY A 130 -0.78 15.26 -7.50
N THR A 131 -0.71 14.30 -8.42
CA THR A 131 0.00 14.48 -9.68
C THR A 131 -0.72 15.49 -10.57
N GLY A 132 -0.06 16.58 -10.92
CA GLY A 132 -0.60 17.60 -11.83
C GLY A 132 -0.71 17.10 -13.28
N GLY A 133 -1.69 17.61 -14.01
CA GLY A 133 -2.12 17.14 -15.35
C GLY A 133 -1.10 17.22 -16.50
N GLY A 134 0.12 17.71 -16.27
CA GLY A 134 1.18 17.80 -17.29
C GLY A 134 2.59 17.49 -16.77
N GLY A 135 2.71 16.92 -15.56
CA GLY A 135 3.99 16.55 -14.99
C GLY A 135 4.59 15.30 -15.66
N ALA A 136 5.87 15.01 -15.40
CA ALA A 136 6.57 13.82 -15.91
C ALA A 136 5.79 12.52 -15.65
N TRP A 137 5.09 12.44 -14.51
CA TRP A 137 4.18 11.33 -14.19
C TRP A 137 3.07 11.15 -15.22
N MET A 138 2.31 12.22 -15.50
CA MET A 138 1.19 12.19 -16.44
C MET A 138 1.68 12.01 -17.89
N ASN A 139 2.80 12.62 -18.25
CA ASN A 139 3.39 12.49 -19.58
C ASN A 139 3.86 11.06 -19.87
N ALA A 140 4.21 10.29 -18.84
CA ALA A 140 4.51 8.86 -18.95
C ALA A 140 3.24 7.98 -19.03
N GLY A 141 2.04 8.58 -19.05
CA GLY A 141 0.76 7.88 -19.16
C GLY A 141 0.31 7.18 -17.88
N CYS A 142 0.92 7.52 -16.73
CA CYS A 142 0.60 6.92 -15.45
C CYS A 142 -0.76 7.41 -14.91
N PRO A 143 -1.50 6.57 -14.16
CA PRO A 143 -2.75 6.98 -13.55
C PRO A 143 -2.50 8.16 -12.61
N PRO A 144 -3.34 9.21 -12.59
CA PRO A 144 -3.18 10.29 -11.63
C PRO A 144 -3.28 9.74 -10.21
N VAL A 145 -2.40 10.19 -9.32
CA VAL A 145 -2.31 9.73 -7.93
C VAL A 145 -2.30 10.87 -6.94
N THR A 146 -2.70 10.59 -5.69
CA THR A 146 -2.65 11.52 -4.57
C THR A 146 -2.10 10.86 -3.30
N ASN A 147 -1.38 11.64 -2.50
CA ASN A 147 -0.96 11.29 -1.15
C ASN A 147 -1.96 11.90 -0.14
N ALA A 148 -3.01 11.14 0.19
CA ALA A 148 -4.21 11.70 0.82
C ALA A 148 -4.11 11.81 2.34
N ALA A 149 -3.59 10.79 3.01
CA ALA A 149 -3.61 10.69 4.46
C ALA A 149 -2.45 9.78 4.95
N GLN A 150 -2.20 9.79 6.26
CA GLN A 150 -1.31 8.83 6.90
C GLN A 150 -1.96 8.26 8.17
N GLN A 151 -1.54 7.07 8.57
CA GLN A 151 -1.89 6.47 9.85
C GLN A 151 -0.66 5.82 10.50
N GLY A 152 -0.53 6.01 11.81
CA GLY A 152 0.53 5.42 12.61
C GLY A 152 0.22 3.97 13.00
N GLY A 153 1.18 3.30 13.64
CA GLY A 153 1.01 1.93 14.14
C GLY A 153 2.29 1.10 14.07
N SER A 154 2.17 -0.21 14.32
CA SER A 154 3.29 -1.18 14.24
C SER A 154 3.75 -1.48 12.81
N THR A 155 3.34 -0.67 11.84
CA THR A 155 3.91 -0.43 10.52
C THR A 155 3.15 0.79 9.99
N PRO A 156 3.75 1.99 9.92
CA PRO A 156 3.02 3.16 9.47
C PRO A 156 2.49 2.96 8.05
N GLN A 157 1.40 3.64 7.71
CA GLN A 157 0.75 3.54 6.41
C GLN A 157 0.44 4.92 5.84
N VAL A 158 0.42 4.99 4.52
CA VAL A 158 0.02 6.16 3.75
C VAL A 158 -1.15 5.80 2.84
N GLN A 159 -2.16 6.65 2.79
CA GLN A 159 -3.31 6.47 1.93
C GLN A 159 -2.99 7.04 0.55
N ILE A 160 -2.89 6.16 -0.44
CA ILE A 160 -2.67 6.55 -1.82
C ILE A 160 -3.99 6.44 -2.59
N GLY A 161 -4.35 7.51 -3.28
CA GLY A 161 -5.48 7.51 -4.21
C GLY A 161 -5.02 7.42 -5.65
N VAL A 162 -5.78 6.71 -6.47
CA VAL A 162 -5.74 6.73 -7.93
C VAL A 162 -7.04 7.35 -8.43
N ASN A 163 -6.99 8.30 -9.37
CA ASN A 163 -8.19 8.86 -9.97
C ASN A 163 -7.96 9.28 -11.42
N TRP A 164 -8.60 8.59 -12.35
CA TRP A 164 -8.50 8.85 -13.78
C TRP A 164 -9.15 10.18 -14.21
N ASN A 165 -9.98 10.81 -13.36
CA ASN A 165 -10.42 12.20 -13.55
C ASN A 165 -9.32 13.24 -13.28
N GLY A 166 -8.19 12.83 -12.68
CA GLY A 166 -7.11 13.72 -12.30
C GLY A 166 -7.25 14.33 -10.91
N PHE A 167 -6.14 14.90 -10.42
CA PHE A 167 -6.04 15.64 -9.16
C PHE A 167 -5.41 17.00 -9.48
N GLY A 168 -6.24 17.99 -9.84
CA GLY A 168 -5.77 19.33 -10.23
C GLY A 168 -6.12 19.73 -11.66
N GLY A 169 -7.42 20.02 -11.86
CA GLY A 169 -7.90 21.17 -12.65
C GLY A 169 -7.59 21.23 -14.15
N LYS A 170 -8.33 20.48 -14.96
CA LYS A 170 -9.27 21.04 -15.95
C LYS A 170 -10.32 19.97 -16.21
N SER A 171 -11.57 20.29 -15.85
CA SER A 171 -12.73 19.63 -16.45
C SER A 171 -12.49 19.59 -17.96
N ARG A 172 -12.59 18.39 -18.55
CA ARG A 172 -12.67 18.25 -20.01
C ARG A 172 -13.74 19.25 -20.48
N LYS A 173 -13.37 20.17 -21.37
CA LYS A 173 -14.33 20.88 -22.22
C LYS A 173 -14.91 19.89 -23.22
#